data_AF-A0A2E5JGZ0-F1
#
_entry.id   AF-A0A2E5JGZ0-F1
#
_cell.length_a   1.000
_cell.length_b   1.000
_cell.length_c   1.000
_cell.angle_alpha   90.00
_cell.angle_beta   90.00
_cell.angle_gamma   90.00
#
_symmetry.space_group_name_H-M   'P 1'
#
loop_
_entity.id
_entity.type
_entity.pdbx_description
1 polymer ?
#
loop_
_entity_poly.entity_id
_entity_poly.type
_entity_poly.pdbx_seq_one_letter_code
_entity_poly.pdbx_strand_id
1 'polypeptide(L)'
;MLVVVSPAKKLDFESPAPTKKFTQLSEIDKSKKLISELKKCDAKKIKALMKLSDSLAELNVKRYNEFKTPFSLKNSKQAMFAFKGDTYIGLDADTMKENDIEYAQEHLRILSGLYGLVSPLDLIQPYRLEMGTKFACDGNKNLYEFWQESITAKINSLLKSKKVLVNLASNEYFGAVDSNRIDGEIITPAFKEKKGNDYKIVSFFAKRARGMMSRYIIDHRLSDPKQLLNFDVDGYEYNPKLSSEFSPVFT
;
A
#
# COMPACT_ATOMS: atom_id res chain seq x y z
N MET A 1 0.74 -6.72 15.69
CA MET A 1 -0.19 -6.60 14.54
C MET A 1 0.57 -6.19 13.28
N LEU A 2 0.19 -6.67 12.09
CA LEU A 2 0.72 -6.20 10.79
C LEU A 2 -0.38 -5.45 10.05
N VAL A 3 -0.09 -4.30 9.46
CA VAL A 3 -1.03 -3.48 8.70
C VAL A 3 -0.62 -3.50 7.23
N VAL A 4 -1.58 -3.67 6.33
CA VAL A 4 -1.37 -3.49 4.89
C VAL A 4 -2.19 -2.33 4.34
N VAL A 5 -1.57 -1.47 3.54
CA VAL A 5 -2.23 -0.36 2.84
C VAL A 5 -1.98 -0.42 1.33
N SER A 6 -2.82 0.30 0.58
CA SER A 6 -2.61 0.52 -0.85
C SER A 6 -1.47 1.53 -1.10
N PRO A 7 -0.82 1.48 -2.27
CA PRO A 7 0.09 2.52 -2.70
C PRO A 7 -0.71 3.74 -3.18
N ALA A 8 -0.01 4.83 -3.48
CA ALA A 8 -0.62 5.99 -4.11
C ALA A 8 -0.21 6.14 -5.57
N LYS A 9 -1.12 6.75 -6.34
CA LYS A 9 -0.94 7.09 -7.75
C LYS A 9 -0.03 8.29 -7.96
N LYS A 10 -0.11 9.27 -7.05
CA LYS A 10 0.77 10.45 -7.03
C LYS A 10 1.99 10.12 -6.17
N LEU A 11 3.13 10.59 -6.64
CA LEU A 11 4.43 10.37 -6.04
C LEU A 11 5.13 11.71 -5.84
N ASP A 12 5.92 11.82 -4.79
CA ASP A 12 6.75 12.98 -4.47
C ASP A 12 8.17 12.52 -4.15
N PHE A 13 9.07 12.82 -5.08
CA PHE A 13 10.50 12.54 -4.99
C PHE A 13 11.34 13.78 -4.74
N GLU A 14 10.71 14.96 -4.69
CA GLU A 14 11.40 16.25 -4.57
C GLU A 14 11.50 16.69 -3.10
N SER A 15 10.43 16.49 -2.33
CA SER A 15 10.44 16.87 -0.91
C SER A 15 11.38 15.95 -0.12
N PRO A 16 12.19 16.49 0.82
CA PRO A 16 13.05 15.66 1.66
C PRO A 16 12.21 14.77 2.59
N ALA A 17 12.67 13.54 2.82
CA ALA A 17 12.14 12.69 3.89
C ALA A 17 12.70 13.12 5.26
N PRO A 18 11.97 12.96 6.37
CA PRO A 18 12.45 13.30 7.71
C PRO A 18 13.58 12.38 8.21
N THR A 19 13.95 11.35 7.45
CA THR A 19 15.02 10.41 7.78
C THR A 19 15.86 10.04 6.57
N LYS A 20 17.14 9.75 6.83
CA LYS A 20 18.06 9.15 5.86
C LYS A 20 18.14 7.63 5.98
N LYS A 21 17.53 7.03 7.01
CA LYS A 21 17.44 5.56 7.14
C LYS A 21 16.63 5.01 5.98
N PHE A 22 17.10 3.94 5.36
CA PHE A 22 16.41 3.27 4.28
C PHE A 22 16.69 1.77 4.31
N THR A 23 15.81 1.01 3.67
CA THR A 23 15.98 -0.41 3.37
C THR A 23 15.89 -0.64 1.85
N GLN A 24 16.14 -1.86 1.41
CA GLN A 24 16.09 -2.24 0.00
C GLN A 24 14.94 -3.22 -0.23
N LEU A 25 14.35 -3.14 -1.42
CA LEU A 25 13.28 -4.04 -1.82
C LEU A 25 13.75 -5.50 -1.81
N SER A 26 13.06 -6.32 -1.04
CA SER A 26 13.36 -7.75 -0.89
C SER A 26 13.08 -8.59 -2.15
N GLU A 27 12.33 -8.06 -3.13
CA GLU A 27 11.99 -8.75 -4.38
C GLU A 27 12.34 -7.93 -5.64
N ILE A 28 13.42 -7.15 -5.59
CA ILE A 28 13.83 -6.28 -6.72
C ILE A 28 13.99 -7.04 -8.04
N ASP A 29 14.40 -8.31 -8.03
CA ASP A 29 14.58 -9.10 -9.25
C ASP A 29 13.26 -9.43 -9.95
N LYS A 30 12.17 -9.62 -9.20
CA LYS A 30 10.83 -9.73 -9.80
C LYS A 30 10.39 -8.41 -10.41
N SER A 31 10.65 -7.28 -9.73
CA SER A 31 10.37 -5.96 -10.28
C SER A 31 11.15 -5.69 -11.57
N LYS A 32 12.40 -6.14 -11.67
CA LYS A 32 13.20 -6.04 -12.91
C LYS A 32 12.55 -6.79 -14.08
N LYS A 33 11.91 -7.95 -13.86
CA LYS A 33 11.16 -8.67 -14.91
C LYS A 33 10.00 -7.83 -15.44
N LEU A 34 9.21 -7.23 -14.55
CA LEU A 34 8.13 -6.31 -14.93
C LEU A 34 8.66 -5.10 -15.70
N ILE A 35 9.72 -4.45 -15.21
CA ILE A 35 10.35 -3.31 -15.89
C ILE A 35 10.86 -3.71 -17.28
N SER A 36 11.47 -4.88 -17.42
CA SER A 36 11.96 -5.37 -18.72
C SER A 36 10.84 -5.48 -19.75
N GLU A 37 9.66 -5.96 -19.37
CA GLU A 37 8.50 -6.02 -20.26
C GLU A 37 7.86 -4.64 -20.48
N LEU A 38 7.84 -3.77 -19.47
CA LEU A 38 7.32 -2.41 -19.59
C LEU A 38 8.18 -1.54 -20.52
N LYS A 39 9.51 -1.71 -20.53
CA LYS A 39 10.42 -1.03 -21.46
C LYS A 39 10.15 -1.33 -22.93
N LYS A 40 9.49 -2.47 -23.24
CA LYS A 40 9.09 -2.85 -24.60
C LYS A 40 7.79 -2.19 -25.05
N CYS A 41 7.09 -1.49 -24.16
CA CYS A 41 5.81 -0.87 -24.45
C CYS A 41 6.02 0.59 -24.88
N ASP A 42 5.40 0.99 -25.98
CA ASP A 42 5.33 2.39 -26.38
C ASP A 42 4.27 3.17 -25.57
N ALA A 43 4.25 4.49 -25.74
CA ALA A 43 3.30 5.35 -25.03
C ALA A 43 1.84 4.99 -25.33
N LYS A 44 1.52 4.58 -26.56
CA LYS A 44 0.16 4.17 -26.97
C LYS A 44 -0.29 2.94 -26.18
N LYS A 45 0.57 1.93 -26.05
CA LYS A 45 0.31 0.71 -25.28
C LYS A 45 0.19 1.01 -23.79
N ILE A 46 1.10 1.81 -23.22
CA ILE A 46 1.03 2.21 -21.80
C ILE A 46 -0.25 3.00 -21.51
N LYS A 47 -0.62 3.93 -22.40
CA LYS A 47 -1.88 4.70 -22.31
C LYS A 47 -3.09 3.77 -22.23
N ALA A 48 -3.18 2.80 -23.13
CA ALA A 48 -4.29 1.86 -23.18
C ALA A 48 -4.32 0.92 -21.97
N LEU A 49 -3.17 0.36 -21.57
CA LEU A 49 -3.05 -0.57 -20.45
C LEU A 49 -3.45 0.06 -19.11
N MET A 50 -3.07 1.32 -18.89
CA MET A 50 -3.23 2.01 -17.60
C MET A 50 -4.31 3.10 -17.62
N LYS A 51 -5.02 3.27 -18.76
CA LYS A 51 -6.05 4.29 -18.98
C LYS A 51 -5.58 5.70 -18.61
N LEU A 52 -4.43 6.10 -19.17
CA LEU A 52 -3.77 7.37 -18.87
C LEU A 52 -4.07 8.44 -19.92
N SER A 53 -3.73 9.70 -19.62
CA SER A 53 -3.53 10.72 -20.66
C SER A 53 -2.26 10.43 -21.46
N ASP A 54 -2.09 11.09 -22.61
CA ASP A 54 -0.86 10.99 -23.41
C ASP A 54 0.37 11.42 -22.61
N SER A 55 0.28 12.58 -21.94
CA SER A 55 1.36 13.11 -21.09
C SER A 55 1.79 12.15 -19.97
N LEU A 56 0.82 11.49 -19.32
CA LEU A 56 1.13 10.52 -18.27
C LEU A 56 1.68 9.21 -18.85
N ALA A 57 1.26 8.80 -20.04
CA ALA A 57 1.81 7.62 -20.69
C ALA A 57 3.27 7.83 -21.09
N GLU A 58 3.59 8.95 -21.73
CA GLU A 58 4.96 9.35 -22.08
C GLU A 58 5.87 9.43 -20.85
N LEU A 59 5.38 10.08 -19.79
CA LEU A 59 6.10 10.18 -18.52
C LEU A 59 6.45 8.79 -17.96
N ASN A 60 5.52 7.83 -18.02
CA ASN A 60 5.77 6.50 -17.47
C ASN A 60 6.66 5.64 -18.38
N VAL A 61 6.58 5.78 -19.70
CA VAL A 61 7.57 5.18 -20.61
C VAL A 61 8.98 5.67 -20.27
N LYS A 62 9.14 6.99 -20.07
CA LYS A 62 10.41 7.59 -19.63
C LYS A 62 10.88 6.98 -18.31
N ARG A 63 10.02 6.94 -17.29
CA ARG A 63 10.33 6.33 -15.98
C ARG A 63 10.78 4.87 -16.09
N TYR A 64 10.13 4.06 -16.92
CA TYR A 64 10.55 2.67 -17.10
C TYR A 64 11.93 2.59 -17.72
N ASN A 65 12.20 3.39 -18.75
CA ASN A 65 13.50 3.45 -19.41
C ASN A 65 14.62 3.92 -18.48
N GLU A 66 14.35 4.91 -17.63
CA GLU A 66 15.26 5.46 -16.63
C GLU A 66 15.43 4.57 -15.39
N PHE A 67 14.55 3.58 -15.20
CA PHE A 67 14.64 2.66 -14.08
C PHE A 67 16.01 1.99 -14.02
N LYS A 68 16.70 2.17 -12.89
CA LYS A 68 18.09 1.71 -12.72
C LYS A 68 18.39 1.29 -11.29
N THR A 69 18.92 0.08 -11.16
CA THR A 69 19.53 -0.42 -9.92
C THR A 69 21.05 -0.22 -9.93
N PRO A 70 21.74 -0.12 -8.77
CA PRO A 70 21.19 -0.17 -7.42
C PRO A 70 20.41 1.09 -7.03
N PHE A 71 19.49 0.95 -6.08
CA PHE A 71 18.73 2.07 -5.52
C PHE A 71 19.53 2.76 -4.41
N SER A 72 19.45 4.08 -4.39
CA SER A 72 20.10 4.96 -3.43
C SER A 72 19.23 6.20 -3.22
N LEU A 73 19.51 6.99 -2.18
CA LEU A 73 18.82 8.27 -1.97
C LEU A 73 19.02 9.29 -3.10
N LYS A 74 19.93 9.03 -4.07
CA LYS A 74 20.14 9.89 -5.25
C LYS A 74 19.13 9.63 -6.37
N ASN A 75 18.60 8.42 -6.47
CA ASN A 75 17.72 8.00 -7.57
C ASN A 75 16.42 7.38 -7.06
N SER A 76 16.18 7.35 -5.76
CA SER A 76 15.06 6.65 -5.13
C SER A 76 14.74 7.31 -3.80
N LYS A 77 13.53 7.04 -3.29
CA LYS A 77 13.05 7.56 -2.01
C LYS A 77 12.30 6.47 -1.27
N GLN A 78 12.32 6.51 0.05
CA GLN A 78 11.60 5.56 0.90
C GLN A 78 10.10 5.61 0.58
N ALA A 79 9.48 4.43 0.43
CA ALA A 79 8.12 4.27 -0.06
C ALA A 79 7.09 5.11 0.72
N MET A 80 7.15 5.09 2.05
CA MET A 80 6.20 5.81 2.91
C MET A 80 6.21 7.33 2.70
N PHE A 81 7.37 7.90 2.36
CA PHE A 81 7.52 9.34 2.10
C PHE A 81 7.38 9.71 0.62
N ALA A 82 7.48 8.73 -0.28
CA ALA A 82 7.36 8.92 -1.72
C ALA A 82 5.89 8.89 -2.18
N PHE A 83 5.05 8.03 -1.62
CA PHE A 83 3.64 7.97 -1.97
C PHE A 83 2.87 9.19 -1.42
N LYS A 84 2.07 9.84 -2.26
CA LYS A 84 1.19 10.95 -1.87
C LYS A 84 -0.23 10.72 -2.39
N GLY A 85 -1.22 10.88 -1.52
CA GLY A 85 -2.63 10.66 -1.82
C GLY A 85 -3.43 10.49 -0.53
N ASP A 86 -4.74 10.29 -0.60
CA ASP A 86 -5.63 10.38 0.58
C ASP A 86 -5.19 9.49 1.75
N THR A 87 -4.78 8.25 1.49
CA THR A 87 -4.24 7.35 2.52
C THR A 87 -2.95 7.86 3.15
N TYR A 88 -2.08 8.52 2.38
CA TYR A 88 -0.82 9.06 2.89
C TYR A 88 -1.00 10.44 3.54
N ILE A 89 -2.06 11.17 3.18
CA ILE A 89 -2.54 12.35 3.92
C ILE A 89 -3.03 11.92 5.30
N GLY A 90 -3.83 10.86 5.39
CA GLY A 90 -4.30 10.34 6.68
C GLY A 90 -3.18 9.69 7.52
N LEU A 91 -2.19 9.07 6.87
CA LEU A 91 -1.03 8.49 7.57
C LEU A 91 -0.11 9.59 8.15
N ASP A 92 -0.02 10.73 7.44
CA ASP A 92 0.77 11.90 7.81
C ASP A 92 2.21 11.57 8.20
N ALA A 93 2.87 10.70 7.42
CA ALA A 93 4.16 10.13 7.79
C ALA A 93 5.27 11.19 7.98
N ASP A 94 5.17 12.32 7.30
CA ASP A 94 6.18 13.39 7.37
C ASP A 94 6.28 14.01 8.78
N THR A 95 5.27 13.83 9.65
CA THR A 95 5.25 14.31 11.04
C THR A 95 5.70 13.27 12.07
N MET A 96 5.99 12.03 11.64
CA MET A 96 6.39 10.95 12.54
C MET A 96 7.78 11.17 13.13
N LYS A 97 7.93 10.83 14.42
CA LYS A 97 9.25 10.79 15.07
C LYS A 97 9.99 9.51 14.70
N GLU A 98 11.28 9.45 14.97
CA GLU A 98 12.12 8.30 14.63
C GLU A 98 11.57 6.97 15.17
N ASN A 99 11.12 6.93 16.43
CA ASN A 99 10.51 5.74 17.03
C ASN A 99 9.19 5.32 16.36
N ASP A 100 8.43 6.26 15.79
CA ASP A 100 7.20 5.96 15.06
C ASP A 100 7.53 5.40 13.67
N ILE A 101 8.57 5.93 13.02
CA ILE A 101 9.10 5.43 11.76
C ILE A 101 9.62 3.99 11.91
N GLU A 102 10.36 3.71 12.99
CA GLU A 102 10.86 2.37 13.29
C GLU A 102 9.72 1.39 13.55
N TYR A 103 8.72 1.80 14.34
CA TYR A 103 7.53 0.97 14.56
C TYR A 103 6.76 0.73 13.25
N ALA A 104 6.55 1.77 12.44
CA ALA A 104 5.94 1.64 11.12
C ALA A 104 6.72 0.65 10.26
N GLN A 105 8.05 0.72 10.24
CA GLN A 105 8.90 -0.19 9.46
C GLN A 105 8.67 -1.66 9.82
N GLU A 106 8.37 -1.97 11.07
CA GLU A 106 8.08 -3.34 11.52
C GLU A 106 6.61 -3.76 11.33
N HIS A 107 5.68 -2.81 11.38
CA HIS A 107 4.24 -3.07 11.51
C HIS A 107 3.39 -2.66 10.32
N LEU A 108 3.91 -1.89 9.36
CA LEU A 108 3.21 -1.44 8.16
C LEU A 108 3.82 -2.05 6.91
N ARG A 109 3.00 -2.45 5.95
CA ARG A 109 3.41 -2.83 4.59
C ARG A 109 2.53 -2.14 3.56
N ILE A 110 3.12 -1.81 2.43
CA ILE A 110 2.47 -1.17 1.30
C ILE A 110 2.43 -2.19 0.16
N LEU A 111 1.23 -2.56 -0.29
CA LEU A 111 1.08 -3.40 -1.48
C LEU A 111 1.43 -2.59 -2.73
N SER A 112 2.01 -3.22 -3.75
CA SER A 112 2.48 -2.55 -4.96
C SER A 112 2.42 -3.47 -6.17
N GLY A 113 1.87 -2.99 -7.28
CA GLY A 113 1.86 -3.74 -8.53
C GLY A 113 3.25 -3.94 -9.14
N LEU A 114 4.20 -3.04 -8.87
CA LEU A 114 5.58 -3.14 -9.37
C LEU A 114 6.54 -3.80 -8.38
N TYR A 115 6.33 -3.58 -7.09
CA TYR A 115 7.30 -3.95 -6.05
C TYR A 115 6.78 -5.04 -5.10
N GLY A 116 5.56 -5.55 -5.29
CA GLY A 116 4.98 -6.61 -4.47
C GLY A 116 4.59 -6.09 -3.08
N LEU A 117 5.28 -6.56 -2.04
CA LEU A 117 5.08 -6.14 -0.66
C LEU A 117 6.26 -5.25 -0.21
N VAL A 118 5.97 -3.98 0.05
CA VAL A 118 6.97 -2.93 0.30
C VAL A 118 6.96 -2.51 1.76
N SER A 119 8.14 -2.36 2.36
CA SER A 119 8.31 -1.80 3.71
C SER A 119 8.37 -0.27 3.66
N PRO A 120 7.95 0.46 4.71
CA PRO A 120 7.95 1.93 4.74
C PRO A 120 9.24 2.60 4.28
N LEU A 121 10.38 2.06 4.70
CA LEU A 121 11.71 2.58 4.40
C LEU A 121 12.36 1.98 3.16
N ASP A 122 11.69 1.05 2.45
CA ASP A 122 12.22 0.51 1.21
C ASP A 122 12.32 1.62 0.16
N LEU A 123 13.48 1.75 -0.46
CA LEU A 123 13.66 2.66 -1.57
C LEU A 123 12.83 2.20 -2.78
N ILE A 124 12.09 3.13 -3.37
CA ILE A 124 11.37 2.94 -4.62
C ILE A 124 11.79 4.01 -5.64
N GLN A 125 11.66 3.69 -6.93
CA GLN A 125 11.76 4.65 -8.03
C GLN A 125 10.37 5.03 -8.53
N PRO A 126 10.21 6.22 -9.16
CA PRO A 126 8.91 6.66 -9.67
C PRO A 126 8.40 5.70 -10.75
N TYR A 127 7.13 5.33 -10.65
CA TYR A 127 6.52 4.37 -11.56
C TYR A 127 5.00 4.56 -11.63
N ARG A 128 4.36 3.82 -12.54
CA ARG A 128 2.92 3.60 -12.50
C ARG A 128 2.62 2.14 -12.84
N LEU A 129 2.09 1.37 -11.91
CA LEU A 129 1.63 0.02 -12.21
C LEU A 129 0.64 -0.39 -11.12
N GLU A 130 -0.63 -0.14 -11.38
CA GLU A 130 -1.71 -0.58 -10.50
C GLU A 130 -1.83 -2.10 -10.50
N MET A 131 -2.18 -2.68 -9.35
CA MET A 131 -2.32 -4.15 -9.22
C MET A 131 -3.37 -4.71 -10.18
N GLY A 132 -4.44 -3.93 -10.44
CA GLY A 132 -5.49 -4.31 -11.39
C GLY A 132 -5.10 -4.22 -12.88
N THR A 133 -3.89 -3.78 -13.23
CA THR A 133 -3.46 -3.74 -14.63
C THR A 133 -3.35 -5.15 -15.20
N LYS A 134 -4.01 -5.40 -16.35
CA LYS A 134 -3.90 -6.65 -17.10
C LYS A 134 -2.54 -6.73 -17.80
N PHE A 135 -1.52 -7.10 -17.03
CA PHE A 135 -0.14 -7.19 -17.49
C PHE A 135 0.41 -8.60 -17.25
N ALA A 136 0.65 -9.33 -18.33
CA ALA A 136 1.26 -10.64 -18.28
C ALA A 136 2.79 -10.52 -18.17
N CYS A 137 3.40 -11.35 -17.32
CA CYS A 137 4.85 -11.35 -17.14
C CYS A 137 5.30 -12.72 -16.60
N ASP A 138 6.41 -13.24 -17.11
CA ASP A 138 7.05 -14.46 -16.60
C ASP A 138 6.10 -15.67 -16.55
N GLY A 139 5.28 -15.85 -17.59
CA GLY A 139 4.28 -16.93 -17.68
C GLY A 139 2.96 -16.69 -16.93
N ASN A 140 2.87 -15.64 -16.12
CA ASN A 140 1.65 -15.28 -15.37
C ASN A 140 0.75 -14.38 -16.22
N LYS A 141 -0.58 -14.57 -16.12
CA LYS A 141 -1.56 -13.86 -16.97
C LYS A 141 -1.80 -12.42 -16.52
N ASN A 142 -1.52 -12.12 -15.26
CA ASN A 142 -1.78 -10.82 -14.64
C ASN A 142 -0.87 -10.63 -13.40
N LEU A 143 -0.92 -9.43 -12.82
CA LEU A 143 -0.10 -9.08 -11.65
C LEU A 143 -0.53 -9.80 -10.37
N TYR A 144 -1.79 -10.23 -10.25
CA TYR A 144 -2.23 -11.03 -9.11
C TYR A 144 -1.50 -12.37 -9.09
N GLU A 145 -1.58 -13.14 -10.19
CA GLU A 145 -0.87 -14.43 -10.31
C GLU A 145 0.64 -14.27 -10.11
N PHE A 146 1.24 -13.22 -10.69
CA PHE A 146 2.67 -12.94 -10.58
C PHE A 146 3.14 -12.73 -9.13
N TRP A 147 2.31 -12.06 -8.30
CA TRP A 147 2.70 -11.65 -6.94
C TRP A 147 2.13 -12.51 -5.82
N GLN A 148 1.00 -13.18 -6.04
CA GLN A 148 0.18 -13.77 -4.98
C GLN A 148 0.96 -14.70 -4.07
N GLU A 149 1.74 -15.63 -4.63
CA GLU A 149 2.57 -16.56 -3.86
C GLU A 149 3.54 -15.82 -2.93
N SER A 150 4.32 -14.90 -3.49
CA SER A 150 5.35 -14.17 -2.75
C SER A 150 4.82 -13.22 -1.70
N ILE A 151 3.77 -12.46 -2.02
CA ILE A 151 3.18 -11.50 -1.08
C ILE A 151 2.62 -12.27 0.11
N THR A 152 1.86 -13.35 -0.16
CA THR A 152 1.25 -14.19 0.88
C THR A 152 2.33 -14.82 1.77
N ALA A 153 3.35 -15.45 1.18
CA ALA A 153 4.44 -16.06 1.94
C ALA A 153 5.20 -15.05 2.83
N LYS A 154 5.45 -13.84 2.32
CA LYS A 154 6.08 -12.77 3.11
C LYS A 154 5.20 -12.28 4.25
N ILE A 155 3.90 -12.10 4.00
CA ILE A 155 2.96 -11.73 5.06
C ILE A 155 2.98 -12.81 6.14
N ASN A 156 2.84 -14.10 5.81
CA ASN A 156 2.90 -15.18 6.80
C ASN A 156 4.21 -15.20 7.59
N SER A 157 5.34 -14.97 6.93
CA SER A 157 6.63 -14.86 7.61
C SER A 157 6.64 -13.73 8.65
N LEU A 158 6.01 -12.59 8.36
CA LEU A 158 5.88 -11.46 9.29
C LEU A 158 4.83 -11.75 10.38
N LEU A 159 3.83 -12.56 10.09
CA LEU A 159 2.79 -12.97 11.04
C LEU A 159 3.27 -14.02 12.06
N LYS A 160 4.40 -14.70 11.82
CA LYS A 160 5.01 -15.57 12.84
C LYS A 160 5.23 -14.87 14.19
N SER A 161 5.55 -13.57 14.17
CA SER A 161 5.66 -12.73 15.38
C SER A 161 4.44 -11.82 15.61
N LYS A 162 3.42 -11.88 14.74
CA LYS A 162 2.24 -11.00 14.73
C LYS A 162 1.00 -11.82 14.38
N LYS A 163 0.08 -12.07 15.31
CA LYS A 163 -1.07 -12.96 15.02
C LYS A 163 -2.20 -12.35 14.17
N VAL A 164 -2.11 -11.06 13.83
CA VAL A 164 -3.20 -10.31 13.19
C VAL A 164 -2.68 -9.49 12.02
N LEU A 165 -3.36 -9.62 10.87
CA LEU A 165 -3.24 -8.80 9.68
C LEU A 165 -4.42 -7.83 9.59
N VAL A 166 -4.17 -6.53 9.68
CA VAL A 166 -5.19 -5.50 9.43
C VAL A 166 -5.11 -5.06 7.98
N ASN A 167 -6.17 -5.36 7.24
CA ASN A 167 -6.34 -4.95 5.87
C ASN A 167 -6.95 -3.56 5.78
N LEU A 168 -6.09 -2.57 5.53
CA LEU A 168 -6.47 -1.19 5.22
C LEU A 168 -6.17 -0.86 3.74
N ALA A 169 -5.99 -1.87 2.90
CA ALA A 169 -5.84 -1.73 1.46
C ALA A 169 -7.21 -1.77 0.76
N SER A 170 -7.26 -1.32 -0.49
CA SER A 170 -8.42 -1.61 -1.35
C SER A 170 -8.40 -3.06 -1.82
N ASN A 171 -9.58 -3.57 -2.20
CA ASN A 171 -9.72 -4.92 -2.76
C ASN A 171 -8.85 -5.13 -4.00
N GLU A 172 -8.62 -4.08 -4.80
CA GLU A 172 -7.70 -4.12 -5.96
C GLU A 172 -6.28 -4.54 -5.55
N TYR A 173 -5.77 -4.08 -4.42
CA TYR A 173 -4.43 -4.45 -3.98
C TYR A 173 -4.45 -5.71 -3.12
N PHE A 174 -5.43 -5.84 -2.22
CA PHE A 174 -5.53 -7.00 -1.35
C PHE A 174 -5.84 -8.29 -2.11
N GLY A 175 -6.41 -8.21 -3.33
CA GLY A 175 -6.57 -9.37 -4.20
C GLY A 175 -5.25 -10.04 -4.62
N ALA A 176 -4.10 -9.40 -4.42
CA ALA A 176 -2.78 -10.00 -4.61
C ALA A 176 -2.29 -10.75 -3.35
N VAL A 177 -3.14 -10.88 -2.33
CA VAL A 177 -2.93 -11.70 -1.15
C VAL A 177 -3.90 -12.87 -1.22
N ASP A 178 -3.42 -14.10 -1.05
CA ASP A 178 -4.32 -15.24 -0.90
C ASP A 178 -4.77 -15.31 0.56
N SER A 179 -5.94 -14.73 0.86
CA SER A 179 -6.49 -14.65 2.21
C SER A 179 -6.74 -16.02 2.84
N ASN A 180 -6.98 -17.07 2.04
CA ASN A 180 -7.23 -18.41 2.56
C ASN A 180 -5.96 -19.10 3.06
N ARG A 181 -4.80 -18.58 2.69
CA ARG A 181 -3.48 -19.09 3.09
C ARG A 181 -2.81 -18.22 4.15
N ILE A 182 -3.50 -17.23 4.69
CA ILE A 182 -2.93 -16.36 5.73
C ILE A 182 -2.90 -17.08 7.08
N ASP A 183 -1.71 -17.14 7.68
CA ASP A 183 -1.47 -17.77 8.98
C ASP A 183 -1.78 -16.80 10.15
N GLY A 184 -2.98 -16.24 10.18
CA GLY A 184 -3.41 -15.28 11.19
C GLY A 184 -4.82 -14.73 10.96
N GLU A 185 -5.33 -13.95 11.92
CA GLU A 185 -6.63 -13.30 11.79
C GLU A 185 -6.54 -12.10 10.84
N ILE A 186 -7.47 -12.00 9.90
CA ILE A 186 -7.57 -10.86 8.99
C ILE A 186 -8.70 -9.95 9.49
N ILE A 187 -8.35 -8.73 9.91
CA ILE A 187 -9.31 -7.70 10.29
C ILE A 187 -9.39 -6.67 9.17
N THR A 188 -10.59 -6.39 8.67
CA THR A 188 -10.81 -5.43 7.57
C THR A 188 -11.71 -4.29 8.01
N PRO A 189 -11.16 -3.23 8.65
CA PRO A 189 -11.93 -2.05 9.01
C PRO A 189 -12.58 -1.37 7.78
N ALA A 190 -13.83 -0.98 7.92
CA ALA A 190 -14.57 -0.22 6.91
C ALA A 190 -15.00 1.13 7.46
N PHE A 191 -14.85 2.16 6.64
CA PHE A 191 -15.18 3.55 6.99
C PHE A 191 -16.31 4.02 6.08
N LYS A 192 -17.41 4.49 6.66
CA LYS A 192 -18.61 4.90 5.94
C LYS A 192 -19.03 6.30 6.38
N GLU A 193 -19.53 7.07 5.43
CA GLU A 193 -20.09 8.39 5.70
C GLU A 193 -21.61 8.33 5.77
N LYS A 194 -22.20 9.16 6.63
CA LYS A 194 -23.65 9.37 6.65
C LYS A 194 -24.09 10.03 5.33
N LYS A 195 -25.02 9.38 4.62
CA LYS A 195 -25.66 9.89 3.41
C LYS A 195 -27.17 9.79 3.55
N GLY A 196 -27.79 10.86 4.03
CA GLY A 196 -29.20 10.87 4.41
C GLY A 196 -29.40 10.04 5.67
N ASN A 197 -30.20 8.97 5.58
CA ASN A 197 -30.51 8.06 6.69
C ASN A 197 -29.66 6.79 6.71
N ASP A 198 -28.72 6.63 5.77
CA ASP A 198 -27.91 5.42 5.60
C ASP A 198 -26.41 5.76 5.60
N TYR A 199 -25.55 4.75 5.71
CA TYR A 199 -24.10 4.87 5.72
C TYR A 199 -23.47 4.24 4.49
N LYS A 200 -22.68 5.03 3.74
CA LYS A 200 -22.04 4.58 2.49
C LYS A 200 -20.55 4.85 2.47
N ILE A 201 -19.81 3.96 1.84
CA ILE A 201 -18.38 4.19 1.61
C ILE A 201 -18.24 5.32 0.58
N VAL A 202 -17.62 6.41 0.99
CA VAL A 202 -17.19 7.48 0.09
C VAL A 202 -15.69 7.34 -0.12
N SER A 203 -15.28 6.96 -1.34
CA SER A 203 -13.93 6.46 -1.62
C SER A 203 -12.78 7.37 -1.18
N PHE A 204 -12.94 8.69 -1.26
CA PHE A 204 -11.93 9.65 -0.80
C PHE A 204 -11.76 9.60 0.73
N PHE A 205 -12.85 9.75 1.47
CA PHE A 205 -12.85 9.71 2.93
C PHE A 205 -12.39 8.35 3.46
N ALA A 206 -12.88 7.26 2.87
CA ALA A 206 -12.46 5.92 3.28
C ALA A 206 -10.96 5.66 3.06
N LYS A 207 -10.35 6.22 2.00
CA LYS A 207 -8.89 6.14 1.80
C LYS A 207 -8.14 6.92 2.86
N ARG A 208 -8.60 8.13 3.21
CA ARG A 208 -7.99 8.95 4.26
C ARG A 208 -8.11 8.26 5.62
N ALA A 209 -9.28 7.74 5.95
CA ALA A 209 -9.54 7.02 7.19
C ALA A 209 -8.67 5.76 7.36
N ARG A 210 -8.40 5.01 6.29
CA ARG A 210 -7.40 3.92 6.29
C ARG A 210 -6.00 4.40 6.64
N GLY A 211 -5.62 5.57 6.16
CA GLY A 211 -4.37 6.24 6.55
C GLY A 211 -4.36 6.59 8.04
N MET A 212 -5.42 7.23 8.52
CA MET A 212 -5.57 7.63 9.91
C MET A 212 -5.60 6.43 10.86
N MET A 213 -6.27 5.34 10.50
CA MET A 213 -6.26 4.09 11.28
C MET A 213 -4.85 3.46 11.30
N SER A 214 -4.13 3.49 10.17
CA SER A 214 -2.72 3.06 10.15
C SER A 214 -1.87 3.90 11.10
N ARG A 215 -2.04 5.24 11.06
CA ARG A 215 -1.37 6.17 11.97
C ARG A 215 -1.73 5.91 13.43
N TYR A 216 -3.01 5.71 13.74
CA TYR A 216 -3.51 5.42 15.07
C TYR A 216 -2.90 4.13 15.65
N ILE A 217 -2.82 3.06 14.85
CA ILE A 217 -2.15 1.80 15.22
C ILE A 217 -0.68 2.03 15.53
N ILE A 218 -0.01 2.86 14.72
CA ILE A 218 1.41 3.19 14.91
C ILE A 218 1.58 3.99 16.21
N ASP A 219 0.93 5.15 16.33
CA ASP A 219 1.09 6.06 17.47
C ASP A 219 0.79 5.39 18.81
N HIS A 220 -0.25 4.56 18.86
CA HIS A 220 -0.67 3.87 20.09
C HIS A 220 -0.05 2.48 20.27
N ARG A 221 0.82 2.05 19.35
CA ARG A 221 1.54 0.77 19.40
C ARG A 221 0.58 -0.43 19.57
N LEU A 222 -0.53 -0.42 18.85
CA LEU A 222 -1.60 -1.40 19.03
C LEU A 222 -1.15 -2.81 18.66
N SER A 223 -1.47 -3.77 19.52
CA SER A 223 -1.12 -5.18 19.36
C SER A 223 -2.32 -6.12 19.34
N ASP A 224 -3.44 -5.71 19.94
CA ASP A 224 -4.69 -6.48 20.02
C ASP A 224 -5.75 -5.87 19.07
N PRO A 225 -6.40 -6.66 18.20
CA PRO A 225 -7.44 -6.19 17.28
C PRO A 225 -8.63 -5.50 17.97
N LYS A 226 -8.95 -5.85 19.22
CA LYS A 226 -10.03 -5.21 19.98
C LYS A 226 -9.75 -3.74 20.26
N GLN A 227 -8.48 -3.34 20.31
CA GLN A 227 -8.09 -1.94 20.52
C GLN A 227 -8.46 -1.04 19.34
N LEU A 228 -8.65 -1.62 18.14
CA LEU A 228 -9.09 -0.88 16.94
C LEU A 228 -10.48 -0.27 17.12
N LEU A 229 -11.32 -0.88 17.96
CA LEU A 229 -12.69 -0.41 18.21
C LEU A 229 -12.73 0.95 18.92
N ASN A 230 -11.62 1.37 19.53
CA ASN A 230 -11.48 2.67 20.19
C ASN A 230 -11.03 3.78 19.24
N PHE A 231 -10.92 3.53 17.93
CA PHE A 231 -10.54 4.55 16.95
C PHE A 231 -11.61 5.64 16.88
N ASP A 232 -11.20 6.88 17.15
CA ASP A 232 -12.05 8.06 17.34
C ASP A 232 -11.56 9.30 16.54
N VAL A 233 -10.76 9.09 15.49
CA VAL A 233 -10.09 10.17 14.74
C VAL A 233 -11.02 10.78 13.69
N ASP A 234 -11.00 12.11 13.58
CA ASP A 234 -11.75 12.89 12.57
C ASP A 234 -13.28 12.67 12.62
N GLY A 235 -13.80 12.36 13.81
CA GLY A 235 -15.24 12.16 14.05
C GLY A 235 -15.77 10.76 13.71
N TYR A 236 -14.92 9.82 13.29
CA TYR A 236 -15.32 8.42 13.13
C TYR A 236 -15.53 7.76 14.49
N GLU A 237 -16.58 6.95 14.61
CA GLU A 237 -16.83 6.12 15.79
C GLU A 237 -17.17 4.68 15.40
N TYR A 238 -16.82 3.72 16.25
CA TYR A 238 -17.17 2.32 16.04
C TYR A 238 -18.68 2.09 16.06
N ASN A 239 -19.18 1.43 15.01
CA ASN A 239 -20.60 1.15 14.83
C ASN A 239 -20.88 -0.36 14.99
N PRO A 240 -21.28 -0.83 16.19
CA PRO A 240 -21.48 -2.26 16.45
C PRO A 240 -22.62 -2.86 15.60
N LYS A 241 -23.63 -2.07 15.22
CA LYS A 241 -24.78 -2.55 14.43
C LYS A 241 -24.41 -2.90 12.99
N LEU A 242 -23.40 -2.24 12.44
CA LEU A 242 -22.92 -2.47 11.07
C LEU A 242 -21.70 -3.38 11.00
N SER A 243 -21.15 -3.76 12.16
CA SER A 243 -19.90 -4.50 12.27
C SER A 243 -20.11 -6.00 12.35
N SER A 244 -19.11 -6.73 11.89
CA SER A 244 -18.89 -8.14 12.26
C SER A 244 -17.54 -8.28 12.95
N GLU A 245 -17.29 -9.46 13.54
CA GLU A 245 -16.06 -9.76 14.29
C GLU A 245 -14.77 -9.38 13.54
N PHE A 246 -14.70 -9.73 12.25
CA PHE A 246 -13.51 -9.49 11.42
C PHE A 246 -13.63 -8.24 10.52
N SER A 247 -14.75 -7.53 10.57
CA SER A 247 -15.01 -6.34 9.74
C SER A 247 -15.65 -5.23 10.59
N PRO A 248 -14.88 -4.57 11.48
CA PRO A 248 -15.38 -3.44 12.24
C PRO A 248 -15.70 -2.27 11.30
N VAL A 249 -16.87 -1.67 11.50
CA VAL A 249 -17.33 -0.51 10.74
C VAL A 249 -17.23 0.73 11.61
N PHE A 250 -16.67 1.78 11.06
CA PHE A 250 -16.60 3.12 11.64
C PHE A 250 -17.43 4.07 10.79
N THR A 251 -18.22 4.93 11.44
CA THR A 251 -19.20 5.83 10.80
C THR A 251 -19.09 7.27 11.26
#